data_AF-A0A523SPL0-F1
#
_entry.id   AF-A0A523SPL0-F1
#
_cell.length_a   1.000
_cell.length_b   1.000
_cell.length_c   1.000
_cell.angle_alpha   90.00
_cell.angle_beta   90.00
_cell.angle_gamma   90.00
#
_symmetry.space_group_name_H-M   'P 1'
#
loop_
_entity.id
_entity.type
_entity.pdbx_description
1 polymer ?
#
loop_
_entity_poly.entity_id
_entity_poly.type
_entity_poly.pdbx_seq_one_letter_code
_entity_poly.pdbx_strand_id
1 'polypeptide(L)'
;MRRAHLASFYFSLIILFAFYGLVYATVEGTQRAFVSDFAPKELRGMALGTFHTIIGLATMPSGVIAGALWRYVNPTATFLYSSVLGLLAAALLVLKKER
;
A
#
# COMPACT_ATOMS: atom_id res chain seq x y z
N MET A 1 10.88 -36.32 -0.09
CA MET A 1 10.25 -35.45 0.94
C MET A 1 10.46 -33.95 0.72
N ARG A 2 11.64 -33.42 0.29
CA ARG A 2 11.82 -31.96 0.03
C ARG A 2 10.87 -31.35 -1.02
N ARG A 3 10.52 -32.07 -2.10
CA ARG A 3 9.68 -31.55 -3.20
C ARG A 3 8.24 -31.16 -2.79
N ALA A 4 7.66 -31.82 -1.78
CA ALA A 4 6.31 -31.53 -1.31
C ALA A 4 6.23 -30.17 -0.58
N HIS A 5 7.25 -29.81 0.21
CA HIS A 5 7.33 -28.50 0.87
C HIS A 5 7.55 -27.35 -0.12
N LEU A 6 8.31 -27.59 -1.20
CA LEU A 6 8.48 -26.60 -2.27
C LEU A 6 7.15 -26.34 -2.98
N ALA A 7 6.40 -27.38 -3.36
CA ALA A 7 5.10 -27.22 -4.01
C ALA A 7 4.09 -26.41 -3.17
N SER A 8 4.01 -26.69 -1.85
CA SER A 8 3.19 -25.90 -0.93
C SER A 8 3.66 -24.44 -0.84
N PHE A 9 4.97 -24.21 -0.81
CA PHE A 9 5.54 -22.86 -0.75
C PHE A 9 5.22 -22.03 -2.00
N TYR A 10 5.38 -22.60 -3.19
CA TYR A 10 5.00 -21.92 -4.43
C TYR A 10 3.51 -21.61 -4.50
N PHE A 11 2.66 -22.54 -4.04
CA PHE A 11 1.22 -22.32 -3.99
C PHE A 11 0.86 -21.17 -3.03
N SER A 12 1.46 -21.12 -1.84
CA SER A 12 1.29 -20.02 -0.89
C SER A 12 1.74 -18.68 -1.49
N LEU A 13 2.87 -18.64 -2.21
CA LEU A 13 3.33 -17.41 -2.88
C LEU A 13 2.37 -16.93 -3.96
N ILE A 14 1.85 -17.83 -4.79
CA ILE A 14 0.88 -17.49 -5.86
C ILE A 14 -0.37 -16.87 -5.24
N ILE A 15 -0.92 -17.50 -4.20
CA ILE A 15 -2.08 -16.97 -3.48
C ILE A 15 -1.76 -15.58 -2.91
N LEU A 16 -0.63 -15.43 -2.23
CA LEU A 16 -0.25 -14.15 -1.63
C LEU A 16 -0.10 -13.04 -2.67
N PHE A 17 0.53 -13.34 -3.82
CA PHE A 17 0.67 -12.40 -4.92
C PHE A 17 -0.66 -12.05 -5.59
N ALA A 18 -1.56 -13.03 -5.74
CA ALA A 18 -2.89 -12.80 -6.30
C ALA A 18 -3.71 -11.87 -5.39
N PHE A 19 -3.70 -12.10 -4.07
CA PHE A 19 -4.34 -11.22 -3.10
C PHE A 19 -3.71 -9.83 -3.09
N TYR A 20 -2.38 -9.74 -3.11
CA TYR A 20 -1.68 -8.46 -3.19
C TYR A 20 -2.05 -7.69 -4.46
N GLY A 21 -2.04 -8.34 -5.63
CA GLY A 21 -2.41 -7.73 -6.90
C GLY A 21 -3.86 -7.24 -6.92
N LEU A 22 -4.79 -8.00 -6.34
CA LEU A 22 -6.18 -7.59 -6.20
C LEU A 22 -6.31 -6.31 -5.37
N VAL A 23 -5.68 -6.28 -4.19
CA VAL A 23 -5.70 -5.09 -3.31
C VAL A 23 -5.03 -3.92 -4.02
N TYR A 24 -3.85 -4.11 -4.60
CA TYR A 24 -3.11 -3.07 -5.30
C TYR A 24 -3.93 -2.45 -6.45
N ALA A 25 -4.54 -3.27 -7.30
CA ALA A 25 -5.37 -2.80 -8.41
C ALA A 25 -6.59 -2.01 -7.92
N THR A 26 -7.26 -2.47 -6.87
CA THR A 26 -8.41 -1.76 -6.30
C THR A 26 -8.02 -0.43 -5.67
N VAL A 27 -6.92 -0.38 -4.92
CA VAL A 27 -6.48 0.82 -4.20
C VAL A 27 -5.91 1.86 -5.16
N GLU A 28 -4.99 1.47 -6.03
CA GLU A 28 -4.29 2.40 -6.94
C GLU A 28 -5.28 3.08 -7.91
N GLY A 29 -6.23 2.33 -8.47
CA GLY A 29 -7.28 2.88 -9.33
C GLY A 29 -8.20 3.84 -8.59
N THR A 30 -8.68 3.43 -7.41
CA THR A 30 -9.64 4.21 -6.61
C THR A 30 -9.02 5.50 -6.09
N GLN A 31 -7.78 5.48 -5.60
CA GLN A 31 -7.11 6.66 -5.08
C GLN A 31 -6.90 7.74 -6.16
N ARG A 32 -6.52 7.33 -7.37
CA ARG A 32 -6.32 8.27 -8.49
C ARG A 32 -7.64 8.88 -8.97
N ALA A 33 -8.71 8.09 -9.02
CA ALA A 33 -10.05 8.58 -9.31
C ALA A 33 -10.49 9.60 -8.25
N PHE A 34 -10.37 9.22 -6.97
CA PHE A 34 -10.70 10.08 -5.84
C PHE A 34 -9.99 11.43 -5.91
N VAL A 35 -8.67 11.47 -6.13
CA VAL A 35 -7.91 12.73 -6.29
C VAL A 35 -8.43 13.57 -7.47
N SER A 36 -8.78 12.93 -8.58
CA SER A 36 -9.26 13.61 -9.78
C SER A 36 -10.68 14.18 -9.62
N ASP A 37 -11.49 13.59 -8.75
CA ASP A 37 -12.85 14.05 -8.45
C ASP A 37 -12.84 15.31 -7.58
N PHE A 38 -11.84 15.50 -6.71
CA PHE A 38 -11.65 16.73 -5.92
C PHE A 38 -11.00 17.88 -6.71
N ALA A 39 -10.42 17.61 -7.87
CA ALA A 39 -9.72 18.61 -8.67
C ALA A 39 -10.63 19.23 -9.75
N PRO A 40 -10.55 20.56 -9.97
CA PRO A 40 -11.15 21.20 -11.14
C PRO A 40 -10.68 20.55 -12.44
N LYS A 41 -11.53 20.50 -13.47
CA LYS A 41 -11.25 19.77 -14.72
C LYS A 41 -9.93 20.21 -15.37
N GLU A 42 -9.61 21.49 -15.27
CA GLU A 42 -8.43 22.14 -15.84
C GLU A 42 -7.14 21.79 -15.08
N LEU A 43 -7.25 21.41 -13.80
CA LEU A 43 -6.11 21.19 -12.90
C LEU A 43 -5.89 19.71 -12.52
N ARG A 44 -6.67 18.78 -13.08
CA ARG A 44 -6.54 17.33 -12.79
C ARG A 44 -5.13 16.79 -13.01
N GLY A 45 -4.47 17.24 -14.08
CA GLY A 45 -3.09 16.86 -14.38
C GLY A 45 -2.11 17.29 -13.27
N MET A 46 -2.25 18.52 -12.76
CA MET A 46 -1.44 19.02 -11.65
C MET A 46 -1.76 18.27 -10.35
N ALA A 47 -3.04 18.05 -10.04
CA ALA A 47 -3.47 17.33 -8.85
C ALA A 47 -2.90 15.89 -8.81
N LEU A 48 -2.97 15.17 -9.93
CA LEU A 48 -2.36 13.85 -10.05
C LEU A 48 -0.84 13.91 -9.99
N GLY A 49 -0.20 14.92 -10.58
CA GLY A 49 1.24 15.14 -10.49
C GLY A 49 1.68 15.31 -9.03
N THR A 50 1.06 16.25 -8.30
CA THR A 50 1.33 16.48 -6.87
C THR A 50 1.07 15.24 -6.03
N PHE A 51 -0.01 14.50 -6.29
CA PHE A 51 -0.30 13.24 -5.61
C PHE A 51 0.84 12.23 -5.75
N HIS A 52 1.33 12.00 -6.97
CA HIS A 52 2.45 11.07 -7.19
C HIS A 52 3.77 11.61 -6.64
N THR A 53 4.00 12.92 -6.63
CA THR A 53 5.15 13.52 -5.95
C THR A 53 5.14 13.20 -4.46
N ILE A 54 4.00 13.37 -3.78
CA ILE A 54 3.86 13.04 -2.36
C ILE A 54 4.07 11.54 -2.12
N ILE A 55 3.49 10.67 -2.97
CA ILE A 55 3.73 9.22 -2.88
C ILE A 55 5.22 8.91 -3.01
N GLY A 56 5.92 9.49 -3.99
CA GLY A 56 7.35 9.28 -4.18
C GLY A 56 8.16 9.73 -2.96
N LEU A 57 7.87 10.93 -2.45
CA LEU A 57 8.53 11.47 -1.25
C LEU A 57 8.26 10.62 0.00
N ALA A 58 7.06 10.04 0.14
CA ALA A 58 6.73 9.14 1.24
C ALA A 58 7.37 7.75 1.08
N THR A 59 7.51 7.27 -0.16
CA THR A 59 8.09 5.96 -0.48
C THR A 59 9.60 5.94 -0.24
N MET A 60 10.29 7.06 -0.47
CA MET A 60 11.74 7.13 -0.27
C MET A 60 12.19 6.79 1.17
N PRO A 61 11.64 7.40 2.25
CA PRO A 61 11.97 7.02 3.62
C PRO A 61 11.29 5.71 4.05
N SER A 62 10.21 5.26 3.40
CA SER A 62 9.48 4.06 3.83
C SER A 62 10.37 2.81 3.78
N GLY A 63 11.21 2.67 2.75
CA GLY A 63 12.17 1.57 2.64
C GLY A 63 13.19 1.56 3.79
N VAL A 64 13.68 2.74 4.20
CA VAL A 64 14.61 2.88 5.34
C VAL A 64 13.93 2.49 6.64
N ILE A 65 12.71 2.96 6.88
CA ILE A 65 11.93 2.63 8.08
C ILE A 65 11.64 1.13 8.13
N ALA A 66 11.17 0.54 7.04
CA ALA A 66 10.87 -0.88 6.95
C ALA A 66 12.11 -1.75 7.19
N GLY A 67 13.24 -1.37 6.61
CA GLY A 67 14.53 -2.06 6.81
C GLY A 67 15.08 -1.91 8.23
N ALA A 68 14.94 -0.73 8.83
CA ALA A 68 15.34 -0.49 10.21
C ALA A 68 14.50 -1.33 11.19
N LEU A 69 13.18 -1.34 11.03
CA LEU A 69 12.29 -2.18 11.84
C LEU A 69 12.63 -3.67 11.71
N TRP A 70 12.90 -4.12 10.48
CA TRP A 70 13.25 -5.50 10.20
C TRP A 70 14.55 -5.91 10.87
N ARG A 71 15.58 -5.05 10.79
CA ARG A 71 16.94 -5.34 11.28
C ARG A 71 17.10 -5.17 12.78
N TYR A 72 16.51 -4.12 13.37
CA TYR A 72 16.76 -3.73 14.76
C TYR A 72 15.67 -4.19 15.74
N VAL A 73 14.46 -4.48 15.26
CA VAL A 73 13.34 -4.91 16.13
C VAL A 73 13.01 -6.37 15.88
N ASN A 74 12.35 -6.67 14.76
CA ASN A 74 12.11 -8.01 14.20
C ASN A 74 11.34 -7.89 12.88
N PRO A 75 11.31 -8.95 12.04
CA PRO A 75 10.52 -8.97 10.81
C PRO A 75 9.02 -8.70 11.02
N THR A 76 8.45 -9.21 12.11
CA THR A 76 7.03 -9.05 12.43
C THR A 76 6.63 -7.60 12.67
N ALA A 77 7.53 -6.77 13.18
CA ALA A 77 7.31 -5.36 13.49
C ALA A 77 7.09 -4.55 12.21
N THR A 78 7.80 -4.85 11.12
CA THR A 78 7.59 -4.21 9.81
C THR A 78 6.19 -4.50 9.26
N PHE A 79 5.72 -5.74 9.42
CA PHE A 79 4.36 -6.11 9.02
C PHE A 79 3.31 -5.44 9.91
N LEU A 80 3.48 -5.48 11.23
CA LEU A 80 2.53 -4.87 12.18
C LEU A 80 2.44 -3.35 11.97
N TYR A 81 3.57 -2.68 11.77
CA TYR A 81 3.63 -1.26 11.44
C TYR A 81 2.80 -0.95 10.18
N SER A 82 3.01 -1.71 9.11
CA SER A 82 2.27 -1.54 7.85
C SER A 82 0.77 -1.82 8.03
N SER A 83 0.41 -2.83 8.81
CA SER A 83 -0.99 -3.16 9.11
C SER A 83 -1.69 -2.06 9.90
N VAL A 84 -1.05 -1.54 10.96
CA VAL A 84 -1.61 -0.43 11.76
C VAL A 84 -1.74 0.82 10.90
N LEU A 85 -0.73 1.15 10.10
CA LEU A 85 -0.78 2.31 9.20
C LEU A 85 -1.91 2.19 8.15
N GLY A 86 -2.09 1.00 7.58
CA GLY A 86 -3.18 0.71 6.66
C GLY A 86 -4.56 0.84 7.32
N LEU A 87 -4.72 0.32 8.53
CA LEU A 87 -5.97 0.45 9.31
C LEU A 87 -6.24 1.91 9.69
N LEU A 88 -5.22 2.66 10.08
CA LEU A 88 -5.34 4.10 10.35
C LEU A 88 -5.77 4.87 9.10
N ALA A 89 -5.18 4.58 7.94
CA ALA A 89 -5.60 5.19 6.67
C ALA A 89 -7.06 4.85 6.32
N ALA A 90 -7.47 3.59 6.49
CA ALA A 90 -8.86 3.17 6.29
C ALA A 90 -9.80 3.89 7.26
N ALA A 91 -9.43 3.98 8.55
CA ALA A 91 -10.21 4.68 9.57
C ALA A 91 -10.35 6.17 9.23
N LEU A 92 -9.26 6.85 8.82
CA LEU A 92 -9.31 8.25 8.41
C LEU A 92 -10.20 8.46 7.18
N LEU A 93 -10.15 7.56 6.19
CA LEU A 93 -11.03 7.63 5.01
C LEU A 93 -12.51 7.42 5.38
N VAL A 94 -12.80 6.50 6.31
CA VAL A 94 -14.16 6.26 6.79
C VAL A 94 -14.67 7.43 7.64
N LEU A 95 -13.85 7.97 8.53
CA LEU A 95 -14.21 9.11 9.39
C LEU A 95 -14.39 10.40 8.58
N LYS A 96 -13.57 10.61 7.54
CA LYS A 96 -13.70 11.78 6.65
C LYS A 96 -14.73 11.57 5.54
N LYS A 97 -15.37 10.40 5.46
CA LYS A 97 -16.55 10.17 4.61
C LYS A 97 -17.75 10.87 5.24
N GLU A 98 -17.73 12.20 5.22
CA GLU A 98 -18.83 13.06 5.64
C GLU A 98 -19.07 14.16 4.60
N ARG A 99 -20.23 14.01 3.93
CA ARG A 99 -20.93 14.82 2.91
C ARG A 99 -20.38 14.83 1.49
#